data_AF-X1SGN5-F1
#
_entry.id   AF-X1SGN5-F1
#
_cell.length_a   1.000
_cell.length_b   1.000
_cell.length_c   1.000
_cell.angle_alpha   90.00
_cell.angle_beta   90.00
_cell.angle_gamma   90.00
#
_symmetry.space_group_name_H-M   'P 1'
#
loop_
_entity.id
_entity.type
_entity.pdbx_description
1 polymer ?
#
loop_
_entity_poly.entity_id
_entity_poly.type
_entity_poly.pdbx_seq_one_letter_code
_entity_poly.pdbx_strand_id
1 'polypeptide(L)'
;KVAIVRRAFAVHYEGEVAIHFAMKASHIPHVVQLLADLGCGVDAASPNEANLGLRLGIPTEKIMFTGTSVSDTEMKDLVAMKVRINIDSFSQLRRLIELAKKGELSCSPLPLSVRLNPAVGAITGPNSTTAGARNAEGVPIKFGIEPKKILEVFEYAHKNGLLVDTLHFHIGSGW
;
A
#
# COMPACT_ATOMS: atom_id res chain seq x y z
N LYS A 1 17.40 4.00 14.81
CA LYS A 1 17.26 3.82 13.34
C LYS A 1 16.32 4.85 12.69
N VAL A 2 15.12 5.12 13.23
CA VAL A 2 14.20 6.16 12.69
C VAL A 2 14.86 7.53 12.53
N ALA A 3 15.58 8.00 13.55
CA ALA A 3 16.28 9.30 13.52
C ALA A 3 17.33 9.41 12.39
N ILE A 4 17.98 8.29 12.03
CA ILE A 4 18.98 8.26 10.95
C ILE A 4 18.29 8.46 9.61
N VAL A 5 17.18 7.74 9.36
CA VAL A 5 16.40 7.87 8.12
C VAL A 5 15.84 9.28 7.99
N ARG A 6 15.24 9.83 9.05
CA ARG A 6 14.74 11.22 9.04
C ARG A 6 15.82 12.23 8.71
N ARG A 7 17.00 12.10 9.33
CA ARG A 7 18.13 12.99 9.07
C ARG A 7 18.60 12.89 7.62
N ALA A 8 18.70 11.68 7.07
CA ALA A 8 19.11 11.49 5.68
C ALA A 8 18.15 12.19 4.70
N PHE A 9 16.83 12.04 4.90
CA PHE A 9 15.85 12.75 4.08
C PHE A 9 15.89 14.27 4.27
N ALA A 10 16.02 14.76 5.51
CA ALA A 10 16.08 16.19 5.79
C ALA A 10 17.30 16.89 5.14
N VAL A 11 18.36 16.15 4.81
CA VAL A 11 19.55 16.67 4.13
C VAL A 11 19.38 16.68 2.60
N HIS A 12 18.53 15.80 2.05
CA HIS A 12 18.47 15.53 0.60
C HIS A 12 17.11 15.79 -0.04
N TYR A 13 16.08 16.13 0.73
CA TYR A 13 14.72 16.33 0.25
C TYR A 13 14.04 17.47 1.01
N GLU A 14 13.49 18.43 0.27
CA GLU A 14 12.86 19.64 0.83
C GLU A 14 11.37 19.46 1.14
N GLY A 15 10.75 18.39 0.63
CA GLY A 15 9.33 18.11 0.86
C GLY A 15 9.06 17.40 2.19
N GLU A 16 7.77 17.19 2.48
CA GLU A 16 7.34 16.45 3.66
C GLU A 16 7.68 14.95 3.54
N VAL A 17 8.13 14.35 4.64
CA VAL A 17 8.49 12.93 4.68
C VAL A 17 7.77 12.25 5.82
N ALA A 18 6.96 11.25 5.47
CA ALA A 18 6.35 10.33 6.41
C ALA A 18 7.02 8.96 6.32
N ILE A 19 7.37 8.40 7.48
CA ILE A 19 7.94 7.05 7.57
C ILE A 19 6.83 6.10 7.99
N HIS A 20 6.58 5.08 7.17
CA HIS A 20 5.64 4.01 7.48
C HIS A 20 6.42 2.70 7.67
N PHE A 21 6.22 2.04 8.80
CA PHE A 21 6.85 0.77 9.09
C PHE A 21 6.09 -0.37 8.43
N ALA A 22 6.77 -1.15 7.58
CA ALA A 22 6.21 -2.35 6.98
C ALA A 22 6.01 -3.44 8.04
N MET A 23 4.77 -3.64 8.49
CA MET A 23 4.45 -4.48 9.66
C MET A 23 4.81 -5.96 9.45
N LYS A 24 4.83 -6.44 8.19
CA LYS A 24 5.34 -7.77 7.83
C LYS A 24 6.77 -8.05 8.31
N ALA A 25 7.57 -7.02 8.61
CA ALA A 25 8.91 -7.19 9.17
C ALA A 25 8.90 -7.56 10.66
N SER A 26 7.89 -7.13 11.43
CA SER A 26 7.68 -7.51 12.83
C SER A 26 6.27 -7.16 13.28
N HIS A 27 5.51 -8.15 13.74
CA HIS A 27 4.17 -7.98 14.29
C HIS A 27 4.16 -7.89 15.83
N ILE A 28 5.32 -7.71 16.48
CA ILE A 28 5.41 -7.58 17.93
C ILE A 28 4.77 -6.24 18.34
N PRO A 29 3.67 -6.23 19.12
CA PRO A 29 2.93 -5.00 19.39
C PRO A 29 3.77 -3.90 20.04
N HIS A 30 4.69 -4.27 20.93
CA HIS A 30 5.59 -3.31 21.58
C HIS A 30 6.57 -2.65 20.59
N VAL A 31 7.03 -3.36 19.56
CA VAL A 31 7.89 -2.79 18.51
C VAL A 31 7.11 -1.80 17.66
N VAL A 32 5.88 -2.16 17.29
CA VAL A 32 4.99 -1.28 16.52
C VAL A 32 4.66 -0.02 17.31
N GLN A 33 4.29 -0.15 18.59
CA GLN A 33 4.01 0.99 19.47
C GLN A 33 5.21 1.92 19.60
N LEU A 34 6.40 1.38 19.85
CA LEU A 34 7.62 2.17 19.95
C LEU A 34 7.88 2.99 18.67
N LEU A 35 7.64 2.41 17.49
CA LEU A 35 7.79 3.13 16.22
C LEU A 35 6.70 4.19 16.02
N ALA A 36 5.47 3.90 16.44
CA ALA A 36 4.36 4.86 16.42
C ALA A 36 4.63 6.06 17.33
N ASP A 37 5.16 5.83 18.53
CA ASP A 37 5.55 6.89 19.49
C ASP A 37 6.67 7.77 18.93
N LEU A 38 7.54 7.22 18.08
CA LEU A 38 8.53 7.97 17.32
C LEU A 38 7.94 8.73 16.11
N GLY A 39 6.65 8.60 15.87
CA GLY A 39 5.88 9.28 14.82
C GLY A 39 5.84 8.54 13.48
N CYS A 40 6.16 7.25 13.44
CA CYS A 40 5.97 6.44 12.23
C CYS A 40 4.49 6.05 12.06
N GLY A 41 4.07 5.88 10.81
CA GLY A 41 2.86 5.15 10.45
C GLY A 41 3.14 3.67 10.22
N VAL A 42 2.16 2.97 9.65
CA VAL A 42 2.20 1.54 9.32
C VAL A 42 1.89 1.32 7.85
N ASP A 43 2.66 0.46 7.20
CA ASP A 43 2.32 -0.19 5.94
C ASP A 43 1.96 -1.66 6.25
N ALA A 44 0.67 -1.97 6.17
CA ALA A 44 0.08 -3.26 6.49
C ALA A 44 -0.08 -4.10 5.23
N ALA A 45 0.32 -5.37 5.28
CA ALA A 45 0.14 -6.34 4.20
C ALA A 45 -1.11 -7.23 4.39
N SER A 46 -1.80 -7.13 5.54
CA SER A 46 -3.04 -7.85 5.83
C SER A 46 -4.05 -6.97 6.60
N PRO A 47 -5.36 -7.26 6.54
CA PRO A 47 -6.35 -6.56 7.37
C PRO A 47 -6.08 -6.69 8.87
N ASN A 48 -5.51 -7.81 9.31
CA ASN A 48 -5.12 -8.02 10.70
C ASN A 48 -3.98 -7.09 11.15
N GLU A 49 -3.03 -6.82 10.26
CA GLU A 49 -1.96 -5.85 10.52
C GLU A 49 -2.52 -4.42 10.59
N ALA A 50 -3.44 -4.05 9.69
CA ALA A 50 -4.12 -2.75 9.74
C ALA A 50 -4.92 -2.59 11.05
N ASN A 51 -5.68 -3.62 11.44
CA ASN A 51 -6.44 -3.65 12.68
C ASN A 51 -5.53 -3.59 13.92
N LEU A 52 -4.37 -4.26 13.89
CA LEU A 52 -3.37 -4.16 14.97
C LEU A 52 -2.89 -2.71 15.12
N GLY A 53 -2.58 -2.02 14.02
CA GLY A 53 -2.22 -0.60 14.05
C GLY A 53 -3.29 0.28 14.70
N LEU A 54 -4.56 0.09 14.32
CA LEU A 54 -5.69 0.80 14.91
C LEU A 54 -5.84 0.52 16.41
N ARG A 55 -5.72 -0.75 16.82
CA ARG A 55 -5.81 -1.15 18.24
C ARG A 55 -4.68 -0.60 19.10
N LEU A 56 -3.52 -0.29 18.50
CA LEU A 56 -2.40 0.39 19.15
C LEU A 56 -2.55 1.92 19.15
N GLY A 57 -3.69 2.45 18.69
CA GLY A 57 -3.97 3.89 18.70
C GLY A 57 -3.24 4.66 17.60
N ILE A 58 -2.71 3.99 16.57
CA ILE A 58 -2.12 4.67 15.42
C ILE A 58 -3.25 5.34 14.62
N PRO A 59 -3.15 6.65 14.33
CA PRO A 59 -4.18 7.34 13.55
C PRO A 59 -4.38 6.69 12.17
N THR A 60 -5.63 6.56 11.75
CA THR A 60 -6.01 5.89 10.49
C THR A 60 -5.29 6.47 9.28
N GLU A 61 -5.08 7.79 9.24
CA GLU A 61 -4.37 8.49 8.17
C GLU A 61 -2.89 8.14 8.06
N LYS A 62 -2.33 7.51 9.10
CA LYS A 62 -0.96 6.97 9.14
C LYS A 62 -0.90 5.47 8.90
N ILE A 63 -2.02 4.83 8.55
CA ILE A 63 -2.08 3.42 8.21
C ILE A 63 -2.41 3.29 6.73
N MET A 64 -1.55 2.61 6.00
CA MET A 64 -1.83 2.17 4.64
C MET A 64 -1.86 0.65 4.57
N PHE A 65 -2.63 0.14 3.63
CA PHE A 65 -2.74 -1.27 3.31
C PHE A 65 -2.20 -1.54 1.91
N THR A 66 -1.24 -2.44 1.81
CA THR A 66 -0.58 -2.90 0.57
C THR A 66 -0.68 -4.41 0.46
N GLY A 67 -1.83 -4.92 0.03
CA GLY A 67 -2.07 -6.35 -0.15
C GLY A 67 -2.52 -6.74 -1.55
N THR A 68 -2.25 -7.99 -1.92
CA THR A 68 -2.71 -8.61 -3.16
C THR A 68 -3.79 -9.64 -2.86
N SER A 69 -4.68 -9.88 -3.83
CA SER A 69 -5.71 -10.93 -3.73
C SER A 69 -6.66 -10.77 -2.53
N VAL A 70 -6.98 -9.53 -2.17
CA VAL A 70 -7.92 -9.17 -1.09
C VAL A 70 -9.31 -9.72 -1.41
N SER A 71 -9.95 -10.46 -0.52
CA SER A 71 -11.35 -10.91 -0.70
C SER A 71 -12.35 -9.76 -0.57
N ASP A 72 -13.62 -9.99 -0.94
CA ASP A 72 -14.65 -8.95 -0.81
C ASP A 72 -14.94 -8.60 0.65
N THR A 73 -14.87 -9.59 1.55
CA THR A 73 -14.99 -9.38 2.99
C THR A 73 -13.85 -8.52 3.51
N GLU A 74 -12.61 -8.88 3.19
CA GLU A 74 -11.44 -8.10 3.62
C GLU A 74 -11.46 -6.68 3.03
N MET A 75 -11.94 -6.51 1.79
CA MET A 75 -12.10 -5.19 1.19
C MET A 75 -13.11 -4.34 1.96
N LYS A 76 -14.25 -4.91 2.36
CA LYS A 76 -15.25 -4.21 3.19
C LYS A 76 -14.68 -3.82 4.54
N ASP A 77 -13.92 -4.71 5.17
CA ASP A 77 -13.26 -4.45 6.45
C ASP A 77 -12.26 -3.28 6.33
N LEU A 78 -11.40 -3.30 5.31
CA LEU A 78 -10.43 -2.23 5.05
C LEU A 78 -11.10 -0.88 4.77
N VAL A 79 -12.19 -0.88 3.99
CA VAL A 79 -12.99 0.33 3.72
C VAL A 79 -13.63 0.85 5.00
N ALA A 80 -14.19 -0.03 5.84
CA ALA A 80 -14.79 0.35 7.13
C ALA A 80 -13.74 0.91 8.11
N MET A 81 -12.51 0.41 8.07
CA MET A 81 -11.36 0.95 8.82
C MET A 81 -10.92 2.34 8.34
N LYS A 82 -11.31 2.75 7.14
CA LYS A 82 -10.95 4.03 6.48
C LYS A 82 -9.44 4.24 6.28
N VAL A 83 -8.66 3.16 6.29
CA VAL A 83 -7.22 3.20 6.02
C VAL A 83 -6.96 3.47 4.54
N ARG A 84 -5.77 4.01 4.21
CA ARG A 84 -5.37 4.21 2.81
C ARG A 84 -5.16 2.85 2.13
N ILE A 85 -5.88 2.58 1.04
CA ILE A 85 -5.73 1.32 0.30
C ILE A 85 -4.87 1.55 -0.93
N ASN A 86 -3.74 0.86 -1.02
CA ASN A 86 -2.89 0.84 -2.20
C ASN A 86 -3.44 -0.22 -3.19
N ILE A 87 -4.20 0.23 -4.17
CA ILE A 87 -4.77 -0.61 -5.23
C ILE A 87 -3.64 -1.26 -6.03
N ASP A 88 -3.53 -2.58 -5.92
CA ASP A 88 -2.46 -3.39 -6.52
C ASP A 88 -2.77 -3.80 -7.96
N SER A 89 -4.06 -3.89 -8.32
CA SER A 89 -4.46 -4.29 -9.66
C SER A 89 -5.73 -3.58 -10.14
N PHE A 90 -5.88 -3.49 -11.46
CA PHE A 90 -7.09 -2.91 -12.05
C PHE A 90 -8.35 -3.75 -11.74
N SER A 91 -8.21 -5.07 -11.63
CA SER A 91 -9.31 -5.95 -11.22
C SER A 91 -9.79 -5.63 -9.79
N GLN A 92 -8.86 -5.35 -8.88
CA GLN A 92 -9.20 -4.93 -7.51
C GLN A 92 -9.99 -3.62 -7.50
N LEU A 93 -9.57 -2.62 -8.29
CA LEU A 93 -10.30 -1.35 -8.42
C LEU A 93 -11.72 -1.56 -8.97
N ARG A 94 -11.86 -2.35 -10.05
CA ARG A 94 -13.18 -2.65 -10.63
C ARG A 94 -14.09 -3.30 -9.59
N ARG A 95 -13.58 -4.27 -8.83
CA ARG A 95 -14.36 -4.96 -7.81
C ARG A 95 -14.75 -4.05 -6.64
N LEU A 96 -13.85 -3.16 -6.19
CA LEU A 96 -14.17 -2.14 -5.19
C LEU A 96 -15.34 -1.25 -5.66
N ILE A 97 -15.30 -0.78 -6.91
CA ILE A 97 -16.36 0.04 -7.50
C ILE A 97 -17.67 -0.74 -7.63
N GLU A 98 -17.63 -2.01 -8.04
CA GLU A 98 -18.83 -2.85 -8.15
C GLU A 98 -19.50 -3.08 -6.79
N LEU A 99 -18.72 -3.33 -5.74
CA LEU A 99 -19.25 -3.44 -4.37
C LEU A 99 -19.91 -2.12 -3.92
N ALA A 100 -19.33 -0.98 -4.27
CA ALA A 100 -19.91 0.33 -3.98
C ALA A 100 -21.23 0.56 -4.74
N LYS A 101 -21.28 0.22 -6.03
CA LYS A 101 -22.49 0.35 -6.86
C LYS A 101 -23.64 -0.53 -6.37
N LYS A 102 -23.33 -1.70 -5.82
CA LYS A 102 -24.31 -2.59 -5.19
C LYS A 102 -24.77 -2.11 -3.81
N GLY A 103 -24.19 -1.03 -3.28
CA GLY A 103 -24.49 -0.52 -1.94
C GLY A 103 -23.89 -1.37 -0.82
N GLU A 104 -22.93 -2.24 -1.12
CA GLU A 104 -22.32 -3.14 -0.13
C GLU A 104 -21.21 -2.46 0.69
N LEU A 105 -20.70 -1.32 0.22
CA LEU A 105 -19.75 -0.46 0.93
C LEU A 105 -19.85 1.00 0.44
N SER A 106 -19.33 1.94 1.22
CA SER A 106 -19.20 3.35 0.81
C SER A 106 -17.75 3.69 0.54
N CYS A 107 -17.46 4.15 -0.69
CA CYS A 107 -16.11 4.58 -1.08
C CYS A 107 -15.88 6.09 -0.97
N SER A 108 -16.75 6.85 -0.30
CA SER A 108 -16.60 8.30 -0.18
C SER A 108 -16.85 8.80 1.24
N PRO A 109 -15.86 9.47 1.89
CA PRO A 109 -14.46 9.59 1.47
C PRO A 109 -13.66 8.29 1.76
N LEU A 110 -12.97 7.75 0.76
CA LEU A 110 -12.04 6.61 0.91
C LEU A 110 -10.65 7.01 0.36
N PRO A 111 -9.59 7.06 1.19
CA PRO A 111 -8.25 7.36 0.70
C PRO A 111 -7.70 6.20 -0.13
N LEU A 112 -7.40 6.47 -1.41
CA LEU A 112 -6.87 5.48 -2.33
C LEU A 112 -5.54 5.91 -2.93
N SER A 113 -4.66 4.93 -3.11
CA SER A 113 -3.44 5.05 -3.91
C SER A 113 -3.43 3.97 -4.98
N VAL A 114 -2.60 4.10 -5.99
CA VAL A 114 -2.36 3.02 -6.96
C VAL A 114 -0.91 2.55 -6.87
N ARG A 115 -0.72 1.23 -6.77
CA ARG A 115 0.60 0.62 -6.78
C ARG A 115 1.06 0.40 -8.22
N LEU A 116 2.11 1.10 -8.60
CA LEU A 116 2.84 0.93 -9.85
C LEU A 116 3.86 -0.20 -9.72
N ASN A 117 3.94 -1.04 -10.75
CA ASN A 117 5.11 -1.87 -11.01
C ASN A 117 6.07 -1.06 -11.89
N PRO A 118 7.24 -0.61 -11.40
CA PRO A 118 8.15 0.21 -12.19
C PRO A 118 8.88 -0.57 -13.29
N ALA A 119 8.63 -1.88 -13.45
CA ALA A 119 9.32 -2.79 -14.37
C ALA A 119 10.84 -2.94 -14.11
N VAL A 120 11.35 -2.29 -13.07
CA VAL A 120 12.72 -2.39 -12.58
C VAL A 120 12.68 -2.96 -11.16
N GLY A 121 13.30 -4.12 -10.95
CA GLY A 121 13.52 -4.71 -9.63
C GLY A 121 14.92 -4.36 -9.12
N ALA A 122 15.08 -4.17 -7.80
CA ALA A 122 16.36 -3.79 -7.20
C ALA A 122 16.99 -4.90 -6.33
N ILE A 123 16.55 -6.15 -6.49
CA ILE A 123 17.10 -7.27 -5.72
C ILE A 123 18.27 -7.90 -6.48
N THR A 124 19.43 -7.93 -5.83
CA THR A 124 20.60 -8.71 -6.24
C THR A 124 20.42 -10.16 -5.78
N GLY A 125 19.67 -10.96 -6.55
CA GLY A 125 19.49 -12.38 -6.25
C GLY A 125 18.54 -13.07 -7.24
N PRO A 126 18.65 -14.40 -7.43
CA PRO A 126 17.86 -15.16 -8.38
C PRO A 126 16.36 -15.28 -8.00
N ASN A 127 15.88 -14.66 -6.92
CA ASN A 127 14.49 -14.79 -6.47
C ASN A 127 13.71 -13.46 -6.49
N SER A 128 14.04 -12.52 -7.40
CA SER A 128 13.33 -11.24 -7.48
C SER A 128 11.88 -11.44 -7.97
N THR A 129 10.92 -11.53 -7.05
CA THR A 129 9.49 -11.74 -7.36
C THR A 129 8.61 -10.51 -7.16
N THR A 130 9.19 -9.36 -6.77
CA THR A 130 8.41 -8.23 -6.20
C THR A 130 8.18 -7.05 -7.16
N ALA A 131 9.12 -6.79 -8.08
CA ALA A 131 9.00 -5.81 -9.17
C ALA A 131 9.88 -6.21 -10.37
N GLY A 132 9.47 -5.83 -11.58
CA GLY A 132 10.05 -6.30 -12.85
C GLY A 132 9.01 -6.89 -13.80
N ALA A 133 9.40 -7.18 -15.04
CA ALA A 133 8.50 -7.80 -16.03
C ALA A 133 8.28 -9.30 -15.75
N ARG A 134 9.34 -9.99 -15.30
CA ARG A 134 9.35 -11.41 -14.94
C ARG A 134 10.29 -11.61 -13.75
N ASN A 135 10.03 -12.63 -12.93
CA ASN A 135 11.01 -13.13 -11.95
C ASN A 135 12.13 -13.91 -12.67
N ALA A 136 13.09 -14.46 -11.92
CA ALA A 136 14.22 -15.17 -12.52
C ALA A 136 13.81 -16.47 -13.25
N GLU A 137 12.68 -17.06 -12.89
CA GLU A 137 12.08 -18.22 -13.56
C GLU A 137 11.25 -17.83 -14.80
N GLY A 138 11.22 -16.54 -15.16
CA GLY A 138 10.46 -16.06 -16.29
C GLY A 138 8.96 -15.92 -16.04
N VAL A 139 8.48 -16.01 -14.79
CA VAL A 139 7.06 -15.82 -14.44
C VAL A 139 6.75 -14.32 -14.33
N PRO A 140 5.67 -13.81 -14.96
CA PRO A 140 5.28 -12.41 -14.83
C PRO A 140 5.08 -11.99 -13.38
N ILE A 141 5.65 -10.84 -13.00
CA ILE A 141 5.49 -10.33 -11.64
C ILE A 141 4.07 -9.78 -11.49
N LYS A 142 3.36 -10.36 -10.53
CA LYS A 142 1.91 -10.16 -10.32
C LYS A 142 1.55 -8.95 -9.47
N PHE A 143 2.55 -8.18 -9.02
CA PHE A 143 2.37 -7.05 -8.11
C PHE A 143 2.35 -5.74 -8.87
N GLY A 144 1.38 -4.89 -8.54
CA GLY A 144 1.26 -3.55 -9.10
C GLY A 144 0.78 -3.51 -10.55
N ILE A 145 0.32 -2.33 -10.93
CA ILE A 145 -0.20 -2.02 -12.26
C ILE A 145 0.97 -1.65 -13.16
N GLU A 146 0.97 -2.17 -14.39
CA GLU A 146 1.98 -1.85 -15.40
C GLU A 146 1.98 -0.34 -15.71
N PRO A 147 3.15 0.29 -15.99
CA PRO A 147 3.23 1.73 -16.23
C PRO A 147 2.29 2.23 -17.33
N LYS A 148 2.14 1.47 -18.41
CA LYS A 148 1.25 1.82 -19.54
C LYS A 148 -0.24 1.88 -19.19
N LYS A 149 -0.66 1.22 -18.10
CA LYS A 149 -2.07 1.18 -17.64
C LYS A 149 -2.34 2.14 -16.48
N ILE A 150 -1.31 2.80 -15.95
CA ILE A 150 -1.46 3.60 -14.73
C ILE A 150 -2.47 4.73 -14.94
N LEU A 151 -2.35 5.48 -16.04
CA LEU A 151 -3.24 6.60 -16.35
C LEU A 151 -4.69 6.14 -16.55
N GLU A 152 -4.89 5.00 -17.22
CA GLU A 152 -6.23 4.39 -17.40
C GLU A 152 -6.90 4.08 -16.05
N VAL A 153 -6.12 3.63 -15.06
CA VAL A 153 -6.63 3.31 -13.72
C VAL A 153 -7.02 4.57 -12.96
N PHE A 154 -6.21 5.63 -13.00
CA PHE A 154 -6.57 6.92 -12.42
C PHE A 154 -7.83 7.51 -13.08
N GLU A 155 -7.92 7.47 -14.40
CA GLU A 155 -9.09 7.94 -15.15
C GLU A 155 -10.34 7.13 -14.81
N TYR A 156 -10.22 5.80 -14.74
CA TYR A 156 -11.35 4.93 -14.38
C TYR A 156 -11.83 5.17 -12.94
N ALA A 157 -10.92 5.35 -11.99
CA ALA A 157 -11.26 5.69 -10.61
C ALA A 157 -12.03 7.04 -10.56
N HIS A 158 -11.48 8.07 -11.21
CA HIS A 158 -12.08 9.39 -11.26
C HIS A 158 -13.48 9.38 -11.88
N LYS A 159 -13.67 8.70 -13.03
CA LYS A 159 -14.98 8.54 -13.69
C LYS A 159 -16.03 7.84 -12.81
N ASN A 160 -15.61 7.03 -11.84
CA ASN A 160 -16.50 6.35 -10.89
C ASN A 160 -16.56 7.07 -9.53
N GLY A 161 -16.14 8.35 -9.45
CA GLY A 161 -16.28 9.18 -8.26
C GLY A 161 -15.28 8.90 -7.14
N LEU A 162 -14.18 8.19 -7.45
CA LEU A 162 -13.11 7.91 -6.49
C LEU A 162 -11.98 8.91 -6.66
N LEU A 163 -11.50 9.46 -5.55
CA LEU A 163 -10.28 10.27 -5.51
C LEU A 163 -9.08 9.35 -5.22
N VAL A 164 -8.17 9.27 -6.20
CA VAL A 164 -6.87 8.64 -6.03
C VAL A 164 -5.82 9.74 -6.10
N ASP A 165 -5.12 9.96 -4.99
CA ASP A 165 -4.20 11.11 -4.83
C ASP A 165 -2.73 10.71 -4.73
N THR A 166 -2.43 9.40 -4.69
CA THR A 166 -1.08 8.90 -4.38
C THR A 166 -0.67 7.77 -5.31
N LEU A 167 0.61 7.80 -5.67
CA LEU A 167 1.29 6.71 -6.36
C LEU A 167 2.17 5.95 -5.37
N HIS A 168 2.08 4.62 -5.37
CA HIS A 168 2.88 3.74 -4.54
C HIS A 168 3.74 2.82 -5.42
N PHE A 169 4.94 2.46 -5.00
CA PHE A 169 5.73 1.41 -5.66
C PHE A 169 6.65 0.73 -4.66
N HIS A 170 6.98 -0.53 -4.91
CA HIS A 170 7.91 -1.30 -4.08
C HIS A 170 8.72 -2.23 -4.98
N ILE A 171 10.05 -2.09 -4.92
CA ILE A 171 10.99 -2.76 -5.84
C ILE A 171 11.60 -4.05 -5.29
N GLY A 172 11.25 -4.41 -4.04
CA GLY A 172 11.76 -5.59 -3.35
C GLY A 172 12.43 -5.30 -2.01
N SER A 173 12.85 -6.35 -1.34
CA SER A 173 13.66 -6.31 -0.11
C SER A 173 15.06 -6.85 -0.40
N GLY A 174 16.10 -6.28 0.20
CA GLY A 174 17.50 -6.70 0.03
C GLY A 174 17.90 -7.96 0.80
N TRP A 175 17.02 -8.96 0.84
CA TRP A 175 17.28 -10.29 1.41
C TRP A 175 17.17 -11.35 0.32
#